data_AF-A0A2M9U187-F1
#
_entry.id   AF-A0A2M9U187-F1
#
_cell.length_a   1.000
_cell.length_b   1.000
_cell.length_c   1.000
_cell.angle_alpha   90.00
_cell.angle_beta   90.00
_cell.angle_gamma   90.00
#
_symmetry.space_group_name_H-M   'P 1'
#
loop_
_entity.id
_entity.type
_entity.pdbx_description
1 polymer ?
#
loop_
_entity_poly.entity_id
_entity_poly.type
_entity_poly.pdbx_seq_one_letter_code
_entity_poly.pdbx_strand_id
1 'polypeptide(L)' 'MKNTDNERTGHVEVFDEHGQVHQVDVYETVDKSMLRDFDPEAKNGGMPRFMLGDVKLEHISGTEFEDISGKKYRLKE' A
#
# COMPACT_ATOMS: atom_id res chain seq x y z
N MET A 1 -4.70 -14.22 19.34
CA MET A 1 -3.74 -13.95 18.26
C MET A 1 -4.50 -13.18 17.19
N LYS A 2 -4.08 -11.96 16.83
CA LYS A 2 -4.65 -11.27 15.66
C LYS A 2 -4.06 -11.94 14.42
N ASN A 3 -4.90 -12.62 13.64
CA ASN A 3 -4.53 -13.22 12.36
C ASN A 3 -4.70 -12.15 11.27
N THR A 4 -3.84 -11.14 11.32
CA THR A 4 -3.76 -10.14 10.24
C THR A 4 -2.68 -10.58 9.27
N ASP A 5 -3.10 -10.96 8.07
CA ASP A 5 -2.21 -11.21 6.95
C ASP A 5 -2.19 -9.96 6.07
N ASN A 6 -1.03 -9.67 5.47
CA ASN A 6 -0.92 -8.67 4.43
C ASN A 6 -1.04 -9.38 3.09
N GLU A 7 -2.18 -9.25 2.44
CA GLU A 7 -2.39 -9.80 1.10
C GLU A 7 -1.96 -8.76 0.07
N ARG A 8 -1.17 -9.17 -0.93
CA ARG A 8 -0.83 -8.30 -2.06
C ARG A 8 -2.06 -8.17 -2.94
N THR A 9 -2.65 -6.98 -2.99
CA THR A 9 -3.90 -6.73 -3.73
C THR A 9 -3.67 -6.11 -5.10
N GLY A 10 -2.47 -5.58 -5.36
CA GLY A 10 -2.12 -5.08 -6.70
C GLY A 10 -0.75 -4.44 -6.81
N HIS A 11 -0.57 -3.68 -7.88
CA HIS A 11 0.58 -2.82 -8.12
C HIS A 11 0.11 -1.45 -8.65
N VAL A 12 0.87 -0.42 -8.34
CA VAL A 12 0.69 0.95 -8.85
C VAL A 12 2.02 1.50 -9.34
N GLU A 13 1.97 2.44 -10.28
CA GLU A 13 3.15 3.14 -10.77
C GLU A 13 3.30 4.48 -10.07
N VAL A 14 4.48 4.74 -9.51
CA VAL A 14 4.84 6.03 -8.91
C VAL A 14 6.01 6.66 -9.65
N PHE A 15 6.12 7.98 -9.60
CA PHE A 15 7.22 8.75 -10.16
C PHE A 15 8.10 9.27 -9.04
N ASP A 16 9.41 9.15 -9.19
CA ASP A 16 10.36 9.86 -8.33
C ASP A 16 10.51 11.34 -8.74
N GLU A 17 11.30 12.09 -7.98
CA GLU A 17 11.59 13.51 -8.24
C GLU A 17 12.26 13.78 -9.60
N HIS A 18 12.88 12.76 -10.21
CA HIS A 18 13.51 12.83 -11.52
C HIS A 18 12.54 12.41 -12.65
N GLY A 19 11.30 12.05 -12.32
CA GLY A 19 10.30 11.56 -13.27
C GLY A 19 10.49 10.11 -13.69
N GLN A 20 11.33 9.33 -13.01
CA GLN A 20 11.47 7.90 -13.29
C GLN A 20 10.28 7.13 -12.71
N VAL A 21 9.78 6.17 -13.48
CA VAL A 21 8.67 5.30 -13.08
C VAL A 21 9.18 4.14 -12.25
N HIS A 22 8.51 3.90 -11.12
CA HIS A 22 8.75 2.79 -10.22
C HIS A 22 7.45 2.03 -9.99
N GLN A 23 7.51 0.69 -10.06
CA GLN A 23 6.36 -0.16 -9.74
C GLN A 23 6.36 -0.46 -8.24
N VAL A 24 5.24 -0.19 -7.60
CA VAL A 24 5.03 -0.32 -6.16
C VAL A 24 3.95 -1.35 -5.91
N ASP A 25 4.24 -2.29 -5.02
CA ASP A 25 3.28 -3.30 -4.59
C ASP A 25 2.35 -2.73 -3.53
N VAL A 26 1.05 -2.99 -3.68
CA VAL A 26 0.02 -2.58 -2.74
C VAL A 26 -0.42 -3.80 -1.94
N TYR A 27 -0.34 -3.66 -0.62
CA TYR A 27 -0.78 -4.68 0.33
C TYR A 27 -1.92 -4.15 1.17
N GLU A 28 -3.00 -4.91 1.27
CA GLU A 28 -4.09 -4.63 2.21
C GLU A 28 -3.99 -5.59 3.39
N THR A 29 -4.16 -5.05 4.59
CA THR A 29 -4.23 -5.88 5.79
C THR A 29 -5.62 -6.51 5.86
N VAL A 30 -5.69 -7.82 5.69
CA VAL A 30 -6.93 -8.60 5.81
C VAL A 30 -6.97 -9.19 7.21
N ASP A 31 -7.97 -8.79 8.01
CA ASP A 31 -8.21 -9.45 9.28
C ASP A 31 -8.95 -10.78 9.04
N LYS A 32 -8.22 -11.89 9.15
CA LYS A 32 -8.79 -13.23 8.91
C LYS A 32 -9.85 -13.62 9.95
N SER A 33 -9.99 -12.88 11.06
CA SER A 33 -11.10 -13.11 11.99
C SER A 33 -12.44 -12.62 11.44
N MET A 34 -12.44 -11.70 10.47
CA MET A 34 -13.63 -11.27 9.73
C MET A 34 -14.00 -12.21 8.58
N LEU A 35 -13.11 -13.12 8.14
CA LEU A 35 -13.39 -14.09 7.07
C LEU A 35 -14.38 -15.20 7.48
N ARG A 36 -14.73 -15.34 8.76
CA ARG A 36 -15.70 -16.35 9.22
C ARG A 36 -17.15 -15.97 8.91
N ASP A 37 -17.45 -14.68 8.83
CA ASP A 37 -18.71 -14.13 8.37
C ASP A 37 -18.44 -13.46 7.02
N PHE A 38 -18.46 -14.25 5.94
CA PHE A 38 -18.02 -13.86 4.61
C PHE A 38 -18.91 -12.74 4.03
N ASP A 39 -18.61 -11.49 4.37
CA ASP A 39 -19.15 -10.30 3.73
C ASP A 39 -18.14 -9.84 2.66
N PRO A 40 -18.39 -10.10 1.36
CA PRO A 40 -17.47 -9.74 0.28
C PRO A 40 -17.31 -8.22 0.09
N GLU A 41 -18.12 -7.41 0.78
CA GLU A 41 -18.05 -5.95 0.77
C GLU A 41 -17.38 -5.36 2.03
N ALA A 42 -16.99 -6.20 2.99
CA ALA A 42 -16.16 -5.80 4.13
C ALA A 42 -14.76 -5.42 3.66
N LYS A 43 -14.64 -4.24 3.04
CA LYS A 43 -13.35 -3.58 2.80
C LYS A 43 -12.71 -3.38 4.16
N ASN A 44 -11.72 -4.23 4.45
CA ASN A 44 -10.91 -4.15 5.65
C ASN A 44 -10.48 -2.69 5.82
N GLY A 45 -10.84 -2.06 6.94
CA GLY A 45 -10.44 -0.69 7.27
C GLY A 45 -8.93 -0.54 7.54
N GLY A 46 -8.10 -1.47 7.06
CA GLY A 46 -6.65 -1.36 7.08
C GLY A 46 -6.20 -0.39 5.99
N MET A 47 -5.39 0.60 6.37
CA MET A 47 -4.78 1.47 5.37
C MET A 47 -3.87 0.64 4.44
N PRO A 48 -3.99 0.79 3.11
CA PRO A 48 -3.12 0.09 2.17
C PRO A 48 -1.67 0.47 2.43
N ARG A 49 -0.79 -0.52 2.37
CA ARG A 49 0.67 -0.35 2.48
C ARG A 49 1.27 -0.39 1.09
N PHE A 50 2.04 0.63 0.78
CA PHE A 50 2.76 0.78 -0.49
C PHE A 50 4.22 0.38 -0.28
N MET A 51 4.70 -0.58 -1.05
CA MET A 51 6.07 -1.11 -0.94
C MET A 51 6.80 -0.97 -2.28
N LEU A 52 7.93 -0.28 -2.29
CA LEU A 52 8.85 -0.21 -3.42
C LEU A 52 9.99 -1.22 -3.18
N GLY A 53 9.86 -2.42 -3.72
CA GLY A 53 10.70 -3.55 -3.32
C GLY A 53 10.54 -3.83 -1.83
N ASP A 54 11.63 -3.79 -1.06
CA ASP A 54 11.63 -4.00 0.39
C ASP A 54 11.37 -2.70 1.20
N VAL A 55 11.19 -1.56 0.53
CA VAL A 55 11.06 -0.25 1.17
C VAL A 55 9.59 0.12 1.32
N LYS A 56 9.16 0.45 2.54
CA LYS A 56 7.82 0.98 2.79
C LYS A 56 7.74 2.46 2.40
N LEU A 57 6.69 2.81 1.67
CA LEU A 57 6.31 4.18 1.37
C LEU A 57 5.21 4.63 2.35
N GLU A 58 5.47 5.71 3.07
CA GLU A 58 4.47 6.37 3.91
C GLU A 58 3.68 7.38 3.08
N HIS A 59 2.37 7.42 3.26
CA HIS A 59 1.52 8.42 2.62
C HIS A 59 1.70 9.78 3.30
N ILE A 60 1.95 10.82 2.51
CA ILE A 60 2.10 12.19 3.02
C ILE A 60 0.79 12.97 2.83
N SER A 61 0.35 13.10 1.57
CA SER A 61 -0.82 13.89 1.20
C SER A 61 -1.25 13.60 -0.23
N GLY A 62 -2.57 13.52 -0.48
CA GLY A 62 -3.09 13.32 -1.84
C GLY A 62 -2.46 12.11 -2.53
N THR A 63 -1.68 12.36 -3.58
CA THR A 63 -0.96 11.35 -4.37
C THR A 63 0.54 11.25 -4.03
N GLU A 64 1.02 11.90 -2.96
CA GLU A 64 2.43 11.95 -2.55
C GLU A 64 2.77 10.97 -1.43
N PHE A 65 3.93 10.34 -1.56
CA PHE A 65 4.48 9.32 -0.68
C PHE A 65 5.97 9.59 -0.41
N GLU A 66 6.49 9.12 0.72
CA GLU A 66 7.90 9.24 1.08
C GLU A 66 8.43 7.93 1.66
N ASP A 67 9.66 7.59 1.30
CA ASP A 67 10.36 6.44 1.90
C ASP A 67 11.13 6.83 3.18
N ILE A 68 11.62 5.83 3.91
CA ILE A 68 12.43 6.01 5.13
C ILE A 68 13.70 6.85 4.92
N SER A 69 14.20 6.96 3.69
CA SER A 69 15.37 7.80 3.35
C SER A 69 15.01 9.26 3.07
N GLY A 70 13.71 9.60 3.06
CA GLY A 70 13.20 10.94 2.76
C GLY A 70 13.02 11.21 1.26
N LYS A 71 13.10 10.19 0.40
CA LYS A 71 12.81 10.37 -1.03
C LYS A 71 11.32 10.38 -1.26
N LYS A 72 10.87 11.28 -2.13
CA LYS A 72 9.47 11.48 -2.44
C LYS A 72 9.07 10.80 -3.74
N TYR A 73 7.87 10.25 -3.74
CA TYR A 73 7.25 9.59 -4.87
C TYR A 73 5.82 10.10 -5.05
N ARG A 74 5.32 10.12 -6.29
CA ARG A 74 3.96 10.56 -6.59
C ARG A 74 3.23 9.55 -7.49
N LEU A 75 1.97 9.24 -7.21
CA LEU A 75 1.14 8.45 -8.11
C LEU A 75 0.84 9.22 -9.41
N LYS A 76 0.76 8.49 -10.53
CA LYS A 76 0.16 9.04 -11.76
C LYS A 76 -1.30 9.38 -11.49
N GLU A 77 -1.70 10.62 -11.75
CA GLU A 77 -3.12 10.98 -11.86
C GLU A 77 -3.75 10.39 -13.13
#